data_AF-A0AAP0R6W8-F1
#
_entry.id   AF-A0AAP0R6W8-F1
#
_cell.length_a   1.000
_cell.length_b   1.000
_cell.length_c   1.000
_cell.angle_alpha   90.00
_cell.angle_beta   90.00
_cell.angle_gamma   90.00
#
_symmetry.space_group_name_H-M   'P 1'
#
loop_
_entity.id
_entity.type
_entity.pdbx_description
1 polymer ?
#
loop_
_entity_poly.entity_id
_entity_poly.type
_entity_poly.pdbx_seq_one_letter_code
_entity_poly.pdbx_strand_id
1 'polypeptide(L)'
;MAEVDPVYIQAIEHRPKPTTILDRDIPLIDLSPLQDSGSNADGLVEEIGNACRKWGFFQVINHGVPSDVRLKTETVAGKFFGLPREEKRKVRKDEFKPMGYNDAEHTENVRDWKQVFDFTLQEPTLVPVSLDPHEKEVWSNDKYESVEHRVVVNSEKERFSIPFFFQPAANVMLKPLEELIWRWVDH
;
A
#
# COMPACT_ATOMS: atom_id res chain seq x y z
N MET A 1 -18.93 -7.56 27.21
CA MET A 1 -18.23 -7.48 25.91
C MET A 1 -18.12 -8.91 25.41
N ALA A 2 -18.52 -9.19 24.17
CA ALA A 2 -18.31 -10.51 23.60
C ALA A 2 -16.80 -10.81 23.53
N GLU A 3 -16.42 -12.05 23.78
CA GLU A 3 -15.03 -12.48 23.69
C GLU A 3 -14.57 -12.46 22.23
N VAL A 4 -13.31 -12.05 22.00
CA VAL A 4 -12.71 -12.03 20.65
C VAL A 4 -12.41 -13.47 20.26
N ASP A 5 -12.84 -13.89 19.06
CA ASP A 5 -12.56 -15.22 18.54
C ASP A 5 -11.03 -15.46 18.47
N PRO A 6 -10.51 -16.56 19.06
CA PRO A 6 -9.08 -16.87 19.08
C PRO A 6 -8.38 -16.84 17.72
N VAL A 7 -9.09 -17.05 16.61
CA VAL A 7 -8.52 -17.00 15.26
C VAL A 7 -7.92 -15.62 14.90
N TYR A 8 -8.32 -14.57 15.61
CA TYR A 8 -7.82 -13.20 15.42
C TYR A 8 -6.75 -12.78 16.43
N ILE A 9 -6.42 -13.65 17.40
CA ILE A 9 -5.50 -13.30 18.48
C ILE A 9 -4.06 -13.58 18.03
N GLN A 10 -3.31 -12.50 17.78
CA GLN A 10 -1.88 -12.61 17.47
C GLN A 10 -1.06 -13.09 18.68
N ALA A 11 0.05 -13.79 18.41
CA ALA A 11 1.08 -14.11 19.40
C ALA A 11 1.66 -12.81 20.00
N ILE A 12 2.13 -12.87 21.24
CA ILE A 12 2.47 -11.67 22.03
C ILE A 12 3.55 -10.82 21.33
N GLU A 13 4.55 -11.48 20.74
CA GLU A 13 5.63 -10.91 19.95
C GLU A 13 5.16 -10.15 18.70
N HIS A 14 4.03 -10.57 18.12
CA HIS A 14 3.45 -9.96 16.95
C HIS A 14 2.42 -8.88 17.29
N ARG A 15 1.94 -8.78 18.54
CA ARG A 15 0.95 -7.75 18.91
C ARG A 15 1.52 -6.34 18.76
N PRO A 16 0.69 -5.34 18.37
CA PRO A 16 1.14 -3.96 18.31
C PRO A 16 1.69 -3.52 19.67
N LYS A 17 2.92 -3.01 19.68
CA LYS A 17 3.48 -2.37 20.87
C LYS A 17 2.79 -1.01 21.04
N PRO A 18 2.18 -0.70 22.20
CA PRO A 18 1.44 0.56 22.41
C PRO A 18 2.25 1.84 22.13
N THR A 19 3.58 1.72 22.09
CA THR A 19 4.55 2.82 21.99
C THR A 19 5.12 3.09 20.59
N THR A 20 4.65 2.43 19.54
CA THR A 20 5.16 2.64 18.17
C THR A 20 4.12 3.24 17.22
N ILE A 21 3.38 4.27 17.66
CA ILE A 21 3.15 5.38 16.73
C ILE A 21 4.45 6.17 16.82
N LEU A 22 5.42 5.77 16.01
CA LEU A 22 6.58 6.62 15.80
C LEU A 22 6.01 7.94 15.31
N ASP A 23 6.13 8.97 16.13
CA ASP A 23 5.94 10.39 15.81
C ASP A 23 7.05 10.80 14.83
N ARG A 24 7.19 9.99 13.76
CA ARG A 24 7.94 10.33 12.59
C ARG A 24 7.09 11.42 11.97
N ASP A 25 7.61 12.64 11.97
CA ASP A 25 7.10 13.73 11.14
C ASP A 25 7.16 13.27 9.67
N ILE A 26 6.20 12.44 9.26
CA ILE A 26 6.13 11.88 7.90
C ILE A 26 5.97 13.07 6.96
N PRO A 27 6.86 13.24 5.97
CA PRO A 27 6.84 14.41 5.10
C PRO A 27 5.48 14.58 4.41
N LEU A 28 4.98 15.82 4.37
CA LEU A 28 3.78 16.21 3.63
C LEU A 28 4.21 16.99 2.39
N ILE A 29 4.11 16.37 1.21
CA ILE A 29 4.65 16.89 -0.04
C ILE A 29 3.52 17.51 -0.89
N ASP A 30 3.74 18.74 -1.37
CA ASP A 30 2.81 19.44 -2.25
C ASP A 30 3.13 19.16 -3.73
N LEU A 31 2.19 18.53 -4.44
CA LEU A 31 2.35 18.17 -5.86
C LEU A 31 1.79 19.22 -6.83
N SER A 32 1.34 20.38 -6.35
CA SER A 32 0.91 21.50 -7.21
C SER A 32 1.97 21.90 -8.26
N PRO A 33 3.30 21.85 -8.01
CA PRO A 33 4.27 22.15 -9.05
C PRO A 33 4.18 21.23 -10.27
N LEU A 34 3.61 20.03 -10.18
CA LEU A 34 3.47 19.13 -11.33
C LEU A 34 2.29 19.48 -12.24
N GLN A 35 1.43 20.42 -11.84
CA GLN A 35 0.21 20.75 -12.57
C GLN A 35 0.40 21.84 -13.64
N ASP A 36 1.44 22.67 -13.49
CA ASP A 36 1.73 23.77 -14.42
C ASP A 36 2.83 23.37 -15.41
N SER A 37 2.52 23.46 -16.71
CA SER A 37 3.48 23.23 -17.79
C SER A 37 4.48 24.40 -17.86
N GLY A 38 5.53 24.35 -17.03
CA GLY A 38 6.61 25.33 -17.02
C GLY A 38 7.24 25.61 -15.65
N SER A 39 6.68 25.04 -14.57
CA SER A 39 7.28 25.05 -13.25
C SER A 39 8.60 24.25 -13.21
N ASN A 40 9.56 24.74 -12.43
CA ASN A 40 10.73 23.93 -12.09
C ASN A 40 10.33 22.92 -10.99
N ALA A 41 10.42 21.62 -11.29
CA ALA A 41 10.14 20.55 -10.34
C ALA A 41 11.37 20.04 -9.58
N ASP A 42 12.57 20.58 -9.80
CA ASP A 42 13.82 20.08 -9.20
C ASP A 42 13.75 20.00 -7.67
N GLY A 43 13.25 21.06 -7.02
CA GLY A 43 13.09 21.08 -5.56
C GLY A 43 12.11 20.02 -5.05
N LEU A 44 11.02 19.80 -5.79
CA LEU A 44 10.04 18.75 -5.48
C LEU A 44 10.64 17.35 -5.65
N VAL A 45 11.42 17.13 -6.72
CA VAL A 45 12.13 15.84 -6.93
C VAL A 45 13.12 15.57 -5.81
N GLU A 46 13.84 16.60 -5.35
CA GLU A 46 14.76 16.47 -4.21
C GLU A 46 14.02 16.14 -2.92
N GLU A 47 12.90 16.81 -2.64
CA GLU A 47 12.04 16.56 -1.48
C GLU A 47 11.52 15.12 -1.46
N ILE A 48 10.94 14.65 -2.58
CA ILE A 48 10.46 13.27 -2.73
C ILE A 48 11.63 12.28 -2.53
N GLY A 49 12.77 12.53 -3.16
CA GLY A 49 13.95 11.68 -3.04
C GLY A 49 14.47 11.58 -1.60
N ASN A 50 14.40 12.68 -0.85
CA ASN A 50 14.78 12.72 0.57
C ASN A 50 13.76 11.98 1.45
N ALA A 51 12.46 12.13 1.15
CA ALA A 51 11.40 11.40 1.83
C ALA A 51 11.58 9.87 1.69
N CYS A 52 11.79 9.40 0.45
CA CYS A 52 12.03 7.99 0.16
C CYS A 52 13.28 7.41 0.86
N ARG A 53 14.36 8.20 1.01
CA ARG A 53 15.61 7.76 1.65
C ARG A 53 15.52 7.64 3.17
N LYS A 54 14.83 8.58 3.80
CA LYS A 54 14.87 8.75 5.27
C LYS A 54 13.66 8.12 5.98
N TRP A 55 12.52 8.06 5.29
CA TRP A 55 11.28 7.57 5.89
C TRP A 55 10.69 6.36 5.17
N GLY A 56 10.97 6.18 3.87
CA GLY A 56 10.27 5.19 3.03
C GLY A 56 8.78 5.51 2.79
N PHE A 57 8.25 6.58 3.43
CA PHE A 57 6.87 7.03 3.37
C PHE A 57 6.78 8.56 3.32
N PHE A 58 5.74 9.06 2.67
CA PHE A 58 5.34 10.46 2.68
C PHE A 58 3.84 10.56 2.37
N GLN A 59 3.26 11.69 2.75
CA GLN A 59 1.90 12.09 2.38
C GLN A 59 1.97 13.08 1.22
N VAL A 60 0.92 13.15 0.40
CA VAL A 60 0.84 14.10 -0.71
C VAL A 60 -0.44 14.92 -0.64
N ILE A 61 -0.34 16.21 -1.00
CA ILE A 61 -1.47 17.12 -1.21
C ILE A 61 -1.39 17.72 -2.60
N ASN A 62 -2.50 18.32 -3.06
CA ASN A 62 -2.59 18.91 -4.40
C ASN A 62 -2.15 17.96 -5.52
N HIS A 63 -2.45 16.67 -5.36
CA HIS A 63 -2.06 15.58 -6.26
C HIS A 63 -2.88 15.53 -7.57
N GLY A 64 -3.77 16.50 -7.82
CA GLY A 64 -4.58 16.58 -9.04
C GLY A 64 -5.74 15.58 -9.14
N VAL A 65 -5.73 14.48 -8.38
CA VAL A 65 -6.87 13.54 -8.32
C VAL A 65 -8.16 14.27 -7.85
N PRO A 66 -9.23 14.28 -8.68
CA PRO A 66 -10.48 14.94 -8.32
C PRO A 66 -11.11 14.36 -7.05
N SER A 67 -11.58 15.23 -6.16
CA SER A 67 -12.17 14.82 -4.89
C SER A 67 -13.45 13.98 -5.05
N ASP A 68 -14.21 14.21 -6.12
CA ASP A 68 -15.44 13.47 -6.40
C ASP A 68 -15.14 12.00 -6.73
N VAL A 69 -14.03 11.71 -7.43
CA VAL A 69 -13.58 10.34 -7.70
C VAL A 69 -13.28 9.62 -6.39
N ARG A 70 -12.50 10.25 -5.49
CA ARG A 70 -12.20 9.68 -4.16
C ARG A 70 -13.47 9.37 -3.37
N LEU A 71 -14.39 10.34 -3.27
CA LEU A 71 -15.65 10.19 -2.53
C LEU A 71 -16.56 9.10 -3.12
N LYS A 72 -16.62 9.01 -4.46
CA LYS A 72 -17.36 7.95 -5.15
C LYS A 72 -16.79 6.58 -4.80
N THR A 73 -15.47 6.41 -4.83
CA THR A 73 -14.82 5.13 -4.49
C THR A 73 -15.10 4.72 -3.05
N GLU A 74 -14.98 5.65 -2.09
CA GLU A 74 -15.33 5.40 -0.67
C GLU A 74 -16.80 5.00 -0.52
N THR A 75 -17.69 5.69 -1.22
CA THR A 75 -19.14 5.40 -1.21
C THR A 75 -19.43 4.00 -1.76
N VAL A 76 -18.80 3.62 -2.87
CA VAL A 76 -18.99 2.30 -3.49
C VAL A 76 -18.42 1.19 -2.61
N ALA A 77 -17.24 1.40 -2.01
CA ALA A 77 -16.65 0.47 -1.06
C ALA A 77 -17.57 0.26 0.14
N GLY A 78 -18.06 1.33 0.77
CA GLY A 78 -19.01 1.24 1.89
C GLY A 78 -20.28 0.48 1.52
N LYS A 79 -20.86 0.77 0.34
CA LYS A 79 -22.03 0.03 -0.17
C LYS A 79 -21.76 -1.46 -0.34
N PHE A 80 -20.61 -1.84 -0.92
CA PHE A 80 -20.26 -3.24 -1.14
C PHE A 80 -20.03 -3.97 0.19
N PHE A 81 -19.22 -3.41 1.09
CA PHE A 81 -18.89 -4.08 2.36
C PHE A 81 -20.07 -4.12 3.34
N GLY A 82 -21.04 -3.21 3.18
CA GLY A 82 -22.33 -3.24 3.88
C GLY A 82 -23.31 -4.32 3.39
N LEU A 83 -23.03 -5.00 2.27
CA LEU A 83 -23.85 -6.13 1.81
C LEU A 83 -23.77 -7.33 2.77
N PRO A 84 -24.80 -8.19 2.82
CA PRO A 84 -24.74 -9.46 3.53
C PRO A 84 -23.53 -10.30 3.09
N ARG A 85 -22.96 -11.06 4.02
CA ARG A 85 -21.78 -11.89 3.76
C ARG A 85 -21.95 -12.83 2.56
N GLU A 86 -23.14 -13.43 2.42
CA GLU A 86 -23.44 -14.35 1.33
C GLU A 86 -23.43 -13.67 -0.05
N GLU A 87 -23.83 -12.40 -0.13
CA GLU A 87 -23.75 -11.62 -1.37
C GLU A 87 -22.30 -11.32 -1.74
N LYS A 88 -21.48 -10.91 -0.77
CA LYS A 88 -20.04 -10.65 -0.97
C LYS A 88 -19.29 -11.91 -1.40
N ARG A 89 -19.68 -13.08 -0.87
CA ARG A 89 -19.07 -14.37 -1.19
C ARG A 89 -19.30 -14.85 -2.62
N LYS A 90 -20.30 -14.34 -3.34
CA LYS A 90 -20.52 -14.66 -4.77
C LYS A 90 -19.36 -14.25 -5.66
N VAL A 91 -18.58 -13.26 -5.22
CA VAL A 91 -17.41 -12.72 -5.94
C VAL A 91 -16.11 -13.00 -5.17
N ARG A 92 -16.08 -14.08 -4.39
CA ARG A 92 -14.88 -14.47 -3.62
C ARG A 92 -13.71 -14.83 -4.53
N LYS A 93 -12.49 -14.63 -4.02
CA LYS A 93 -11.28 -15.20 -4.62
C LYS A 93 -11.31 -16.73 -4.58
N ASP A 94 -10.70 -17.36 -5.57
CA ASP A 94 -10.37 -18.79 -5.59
C ASP A 94 -9.05 -19.05 -6.33
N GLU A 95 -8.65 -20.31 -6.44
CA GLU A 95 -7.37 -20.71 -7.07
C GLU A 95 -7.26 -20.29 -8.55
N PHE A 96 -8.39 -20.11 -9.24
CA PHE A 96 -8.45 -19.73 -10.65
C PHE A 96 -8.75 -18.25 -10.84
N LYS A 97 -9.39 -17.63 -9.84
CA LYS A 97 -9.78 -16.22 -9.80
C LYS A 97 -9.11 -15.56 -8.59
N PRO A 98 -7.87 -15.08 -8.72
CA PRO A 98 -7.12 -14.49 -7.60
C PRO A 98 -7.69 -13.14 -7.15
N MET A 99 -8.53 -12.50 -7.97
CA MET A 99 -9.18 -11.22 -7.68
C MET A 99 -10.59 -11.42 -7.12
N GLY A 100 -11.01 -10.51 -6.24
CA GLY A 100 -12.34 -10.51 -5.64
C GLY A 100 -12.31 -10.42 -4.12
N TYR A 101 -13.43 -10.78 -3.50
CA TYR A 101 -13.66 -10.66 -2.06
C TYR A 101 -12.90 -11.73 -1.26
N ASN A 102 -12.30 -11.33 -0.13
CA ASN A 102 -11.77 -12.25 0.87
C ASN A 102 -11.99 -11.69 2.29
N ASP A 103 -12.36 -12.55 3.23
CA ASP A 103 -12.51 -12.23 4.65
C ASP A 103 -11.66 -13.13 5.55
N ALA A 104 -10.72 -13.89 4.97
CA ALA A 104 -9.93 -14.92 5.64
C ALA A 104 -8.44 -14.82 5.30
N GLU A 105 -7.94 -13.63 4.99
CA GLU A 105 -6.49 -13.42 4.85
C GLU A 105 -5.78 -13.59 6.18
N HIS A 106 -4.54 -14.07 6.10
CA HIS A 106 -3.69 -14.29 7.26
C HIS A 106 -2.40 -13.50 7.11
N THR A 107 -1.96 -12.90 8.21
CA THR A 107 -0.62 -12.31 8.37
C THR A 107 0.04 -13.04 9.53
N GLU A 108 1.28 -13.51 9.37
CA GLU A 108 1.98 -14.33 10.38
C GLU A 108 1.12 -15.52 10.87
N ASN A 109 0.43 -16.21 9.95
CA ASN A 109 -0.48 -17.34 10.22
C ASN A 109 -1.69 -17.02 11.12
N VAL A 110 -1.99 -15.74 11.37
CA VAL A 110 -3.16 -15.31 12.15
C VAL A 110 -4.12 -14.57 11.24
N ARG A 111 -5.43 -14.82 11.41
CA ARG A 111 -6.44 -14.19 10.57
C ARG A 111 -6.46 -12.68 10.82
N ASP A 112 -6.39 -11.92 9.75
CA ASP A 112 -6.49 -10.47 9.84
C ASP A 112 -7.93 -10.07 10.23
N TRP A 113 -8.06 -9.08 11.10
CA TRP A 113 -9.34 -8.42 11.38
C TRP A 113 -9.70 -7.45 10.25
N LYS A 114 -9.88 -7.98 9.04
CA LYS A 114 -10.20 -7.20 7.84
C LYS A 114 -11.05 -8.00 6.85
N GLN A 115 -11.73 -7.26 5.99
CA GLN A 115 -12.25 -7.77 4.72
C GLN A 115 -11.55 -7.02 3.61
N VAL A 116 -11.34 -7.69 2.48
CA VAL A 116 -10.65 -7.11 1.32
C VAL A 116 -11.41 -7.46 0.04
N PHE A 117 -11.25 -6.60 -0.96
CA PHE A 117 -11.69 -6.87 -2.33
C PHE A 117 -10.59 -6.39 -3.28
N ASP A 118 -9.99 -7.34 -4.00
CA ASP A 118 -8.90 -7.03 -4.92
C ASP A 118 -9.38 -7.05 -6.37
N PHE A 119 -8.87 -6.12 -7.17
CA PHE A 119 -9.11 -6.05 -8.61
C PHE A 119 -7.93 -5.40 -9.32
N THR A 120 -7.79 -5.66 -10.61
CA THR A 120 -6.78 -5.04 -11.48
C THR A 120 -7.45 -4.11 -12.49
N LEU A 121 -6.69 -3.14 -13.01
CA LEU A 121 -7.21 -2.12 -13.93
C LEU A 121 -7.15 -2.53 -15.41
N GLN A 122 -6.43 -3.60 -15.77
CA GLN A 122 -6.17 -3.96 -17.16
C GLN A 122 -6.61 -5.39 -17.50
N GLU A 123 -7.24 -5.51 -18.67
CA GLU A 123 -7.33 -6.76 -19.43
C GLU A 123 -6.36 -6.71 -20.63
N PRO A 124 -5.48 -7.72 -20.82
CA PRO A 124 -5.27 -8.86 -19.95
C PRO A 124 -4.61 -8.46 -18.63
N THR A 125 -5.00 -9.14 -17.56
CA THR A 125 -4.44 -8.95 -16.23
C THR A 125 -3.00 -9.46 -16.19
N LEU A 126 -2.04 -8.55 -16.24
CA LEU A 126 -0.65 -8.87 -15.87
C LEU A 126 -0.58 -8.87 -14.34
N VAL A 127 -0.77 -10.04 -13.73
CA VAL A 127 -0.46 -10.23 -12.31
C VAL A 127 1.07 -10.27 -12.20
N PRO A 128 1.71 -9.40 -11.39
CA PRO A 128 3.15 -9.47 -11.19
C PRO A 128 3.54 -10.82 -10.56
N VAL A 129 4.70 -11.36 -10.96
CA VAL A 129 5.22 -12.63 -10.41
C VAL A 129 5.61 -12.48 -8.94
N SER A 130 5.89 -11.25 -8.51
CA SER A 130 6.31 -10.93 -7.15
C SER A 130 5.38 -9.90 -6.51
N LEU A 131 5.06 -10.11 -5.23
CA LEU A 131 4.41 -9.14 -4.34
C LEU A 131 5.42 -8.54 -3.35
N ASP A 132 6.72 -8.67 -3.66
CA ASP A 132 7.79 -8.26 -2.77
C ASP A 132 7.75 -6.72 -2.56
N PRO A 133 7.59 -6.23 -1.31
CA PRO A 133 7.61 -4.79 -1.04
C PRO A 133 9.00 -4.16 -1.28
N HIS A 134 10.07 -4.95 -1.44
CA HIS A 134 11.45 -4.50 -1.64
C HIS A 134 11.82 -4.23 -3.11
N GLU A 135 10.88 -4.36 -4.08
CA GLU A 135 11.20 -4.15 -5.51
C GLU A 135 11.80 -2.78 -5.82
N LYS A 136 11.30 -1.73 -5.17
CA LYS A 136 11.81 -0.35 -5.35
C LYS A 136 13.19 -0.17 -4.74
N GLU A 137 13.45 -0.82 -3.61
CA GLU A 137 14.75 -0.83 -2.94
C GLU A 137 15.80 -1.43 -3.88
N VAL A 138 15.48 -2.57 -4.51
CA VAL A 138 16.33 -3.24 -5.51
C VAL A 138 16.67 -2.33 -6.71
N TRP A 139 15.68 -1.70 -7.35
CA TRP A 139 15.95 -0.80 -8.50
C TRP A 139 16.80 0.42 -8.10
N SER A 140 16.59 0.92 -6.89
CA SER A 140 17.30 2.07 -6.34
C SER A 140 18.71 1.75 -5.86
N ASN A 141 19.14 0.48 -5.91
CA ASN A 141 20.40 0.01 -5.32
C ASN A 141 20.49 0.37 -3.83
N ASP A 142 19.47 -0.02 -3.06
CA ASP A 142 19.31 0.22 -1.62
C ASP A 142 19.27 1.70 -1.21
N LYS A 143 19.08 2.60 -2.18
CA LYS A 143 18.98 4.04 -1.91
C LYS A 143 17.64 4.42 -1.30
N TYR A 144 16.56 3.69 -1.59
CA TYR A 144 15.24 3.92 -1.04
C TYR A 144 14.84 2.76 -0.13
N GLU A 145 14.36 3.10 1.07
CA GLU A 145 14.06 2.13 2.12
C GLU A 145 12.63 1.63 1.98
N SER A 146 12.44 0.30 1.93
CA SER A 146 11.13 -0.30 2.10
C SER A 146 10.90 -0.62 3.57
N VAL A 147 10.06 0.19 4.24
CA VAL A 147 9.89 0.11 5.69
C VAL A 147 8.69 -0.76 6.08
N GLU A 148 8.86 -1.49 7.18
CA GLU A 148 7.77 -2.22 7.82
C GLU A 148 6.67 -1.26 8.29
N HIS A 149 5.42 -1.61 7.99
CA HIS A 149 4.26 -0.87 8.43
C HIS A 149 3.13 -1.83 8.83
N ARG A 150 2.26 -1.36 9.72
CA ARG A 150 1.15 -2.17 10.25
C ARG A 150 -0.12 -1.35 10.36
N VAL A 151 -1.25 -2.01 10.11
CA VAL A 151 -2.57 -1.47 10.39
C VAL A 151 -3.08 -2.02 11.73
N VAL A 152 -3.51 -1.12 12.61
CA VAL A 152 -4.15 -1.47 13.88
C VAL A 152 -5.67 -1.33 13.78
N VAL A 153 -6.40 -2.16 14.52
CA VAL A 153 -7.86 -2.05 14.65
C VAL A 153 -8.25 -1.26 15.90
N ASN A 154 -9.49 -0.77 15.91
CA ASN A 154 -10.07 -0.06 17.05
C ASN A 154 -11.49 -0.59 17.31
N SER A 155 -12.02 -0.35 18.50
CA SER A 155 -13.35 -0.78 18.92
C SER A 155 -14.46 0.26 18.71
N GLU A 156 -14.14 1.43 18.17
CA GLU A 156 -15.07 2.57 18.07
C GLU A 156 -15.75 2.67 16.71
N LYS A 157 -14.97 2.54 15.63
CA LYS A 157 -15.44 2.72 14.27
C LYS A 157 -14.69 1.84 13.27
N GLU A 158 -15.44 1.40 12.27
CA GLU A 158 -14.87 0.79 11.08
C GLU A 158 -14.01 1.79 10.30
N ARG A 159 -13.01 1.27 9.57
CA ARG A 159 -12.10 2.06 8.75
C ARG A 159 -11.97 1.40 7.39
N PHE A 160 -12.02 2.22 6.35
CA PHE A 160 -11.76 1.81 4.98
C PHE A 160 -10.38 2.29 4.53
N SER A 161 -9.74 1.52 3.66
CA SER A 161 -8.51 1.89 2.96
C SER A 161 -8.55 1.33 1.56
N ILE A 162 -8.04 2.09 0.59
CA ILE A 162 -8.05 1.72 -0.84
C ILE A 162 -6.61 1.87 -1.35
N PRO A 163 -5.74 0.88 -1.10
CA PRO A 163 -4.36 0.92 -1.57
C PRO A 163 -4.30 0.66 -3.08
N PHE A 164 -3.39 1.35 -3.76
CA PHE A 164 -3.04 1.10 -5.16
C PHE A 164 -1.60 0.60 -5.20
N PHE A 165 -1.38 -0.57 -5.78
CA PHE A 165 -0.06 -1.17 -5.92
C PHE A 165 0.42 -0.97 -7.36
N PHE A 166 1.50 -0.19 -7.53
CA PHE A 166 2.15 0.03 -8.81
C PHE A 166 3.37 -0.87 -8.88
N GLN A 167 3.23 -1.97 -9.60
CA GLN A 167 4.26 -3.01 -9.70
C GLN A 167 4.74 -3.16 -11.15
N PRO A 168 5.98 -3.63 -11.35
CA PRO A 168 6.49 -3.99 -12.66
C PRO A 168 5.64 -5.10 -13.31
N ALA A 169 5.67 -5.19 -14.64
CA ALA A 169 5.04 -6.31 -15.32
C ALA A 169 5.75 -7.63 -14.96
N ALA A 170 4.99 -8.72 -14.92
CA ALA A 170 5.47 -10.05 -14.54
C ALA A 170 6.71 -10.56 -15.30
N ASN A 171 6.92 -10.08 -16.52
CA ASN A 171 8.02 -10.49 -17.39
C ASN A 171 9.26 -9.58 -17.28
N VAL A 172 9.26 -8.60 -16.37
CA VAL A 172 10.37 -7.68 -16.18
C VAL A 172 11.37 -8.28 -15.19
N MET A 173 12.63 -8.41 -15.62
CA MET A 173 13.74 -8.75 -14.72
C MET A 173 14.09 -7.52 -13.88
N LEU A 174 13.98 -7.64 -12.56
CA LEU A 174 14.35 -6.58 -11.63
C LEU A 174 15.86 -6.62 -11.37
N LYS A 175 16.52 -5.49 -11.61
CA LYS A 175 17.94 -5.27 -11.30
C LYS A 175 18.15 -3.79 -10.95
N PRO A 176 19.21 -3.43 -10.21
CA PRO A 176 19.59 -2.03 -10.03
C PRO A 176 19.70 -1.30 -11.38
N LEU A 177 19.27 -0.04 -11.42
CA LEU A 177 19.46 0.82 -12.59
C LEU A 177 20.95 0.99 -12.89
N GLU A 178 21.34 0.91 -14.16
CA GLU A 178 22.76 0.89 -14.56
C GLU A 178 23.48 2.18 -14.14
N GLU A 179 22.78 3.30 -14.13
CA GLU A 179 23.26 4.61 -13.68
C GLU A 179 23.59 4.65 -12.17
N LEU A 180 23.07 3.71 -11.39
CA LEU A 180 23.26 3.61 -9.95
C LEU A 180 24.32 2.57 -9.54
N ILE A 181 24.84 1.78 -10.50
CA ILE A 181 25.84 0.74 -10.24
C ILE A 181 27.27 1.34 -10.16
N TRP A 182 27.57 2.38 -10.93
CA TRP A 182 28.94 2.90 -11.10
C TRP A 182 29.42 3.87 -10.00
N ARG A 183 28.55 4.30 -9.08
CA ARG A 183 28.90 5.30 -8.04
C ARG A 183 29.70 4.74 -6.85
N TRP A 184 30.01 3.45 -6.85
CA TRP A 184 30.68 2.76 -5.73
C TRP A 184 32.21 2.66 -5.83
N VAL A 185 32.84 3.15 -6.90
CA VAL A 185 34.29 2.96 -7.13
C VAL A 185 35.18 4.07 -6.52
N ASP A 186 34.60 5.18 -6.01
CA ASP A 186 35.39 6.36 -5.58
C ASP A 186 35.19 6.78 -4.10
N HIS A 187 35.19 5.85 -3.15
CA HIS A 187 35.30 6.15 -1.71
C HIS A 187 36.37 5.30 -1.02
#